data_AF-A0A067E489-F1
#
_entry.id   AF-A0A067E489-F1
#
_cell.length_a   1.000
_cell.length_b   1.000
_cell.length_c   1.000
_cell.angle_alpha   90.00
_cell.angle_beta   90.00
_cell.angle_gamma   90.00
#
_symmetry.space_group_name_H-M   'P 1'
#
loop_
_entity.id
_entity.type
_entity.pdbx_description
1 polymer ?
#
loop_
_entity_poly.entity_id
_entity_poly.type
_entity_poly.pdbx_seq_one_letter_code
_entity_poly.pdbx_strand_id
1 'polypeptide(L)'
;KDLASQGKLYRLHYAKEAMKNLVKHYLFEAKWCHQNYVPTVDEYMAVALVTSACPILSTISFVGMGDIVTKESFEWLFSNPRSVRASSAVNRLMNDIMSHK
;
A
#
# COMPACT_ATOMS: atom_id res chain seq x y z
N LYS A 1 -18.49 -4.85 18.30
CA LYS A 1 -17.82 -6.12 18.66
C LYS A 1 -16.37 -6.00 18.23
N ASP A 2 -15.42 -6.26 19.12
CA ASP A 2 -13.99 -6.11 18.82
C ASP A 2 -13.44 -7.33 18.03
N LEU A 3 -12.36 -7.14 17.26
CA LEU A 3 -11.74 -8.18 16.42
C LEU A 3 -11.35 -9.43 17.20
N ALA A 4 -10.93 -9.26 18.47
CA ALA A 4 -10.63 -10.36 19.38
C ALA A 4 -11.87 -11.24 19.62
N SER A 5 -13.01 -10.63 19.91
CA SER A 5 -14.28 -11.34 20.15
C SER A 5 -14.81 -12.08 18.92
N GLN A 6 -14.30 -11.78 17.73
CA GLN A 6 -14.69 -12.40 16.46
C GLN A 6 -13.67 -13.41 15.93
N GLY A 7 -12.57 -13.66 16.64
CA GLY A 7 -11.49 -14.55 16.16
C GLY A 7 -10.74 -13.99 14.94
N LYS A 8 -10.79 -12.67 14.69
CA LYS A 8 -10.25 -12.01 13.48
C LYS A 8 -8.95 -11.26 13.71
N LEU A 9 -8.26 -11.49 14.84
CA LEU A 9 -6.99 -10.83 15.17
C LEU A 9 -5.90 -11.05 14.11
N TYR A 10 -5.94 -12.17 13.38
CA TYR A 10 -5.01 -12.44 12.29
C TYR A 10 -5.02 -11.34 11.20
N ARG A 11 -6.12 -10.59 11.03
CA ARG A 11 -6.22 -9.50 10.07
C ARG A 11 -5.24 -8.35 10.39
N LEU A 12 -4.94 -8.14 11.67
CA LEU A 12 -3.97 -7.12 12.10
C LEU A 12 -2.54 -7.46 11.68
N HIS A 13 -2.21 -8.75 11.53
CA HIS A 13 -0.91 -9.16 11.01
C HIS A 13 -0.72 -8.64 9.58
N TYR A 14 -1.72 -8.79 8.70
CA TYR A 14 -1.66 -8.26 7.34
C TYR A 14 -1.52 -6.74 7.31
N ALA A 15 -2.29 -6.01 8.13
CA ALA A 15 -2.16 -4.56 8.21
C ALA A 15 -0.75 -4.13 8.67
N LYS A 16 -0.17 -4.83 9.65
CA LYS A 16 1.19 -4.59 10.12
C LYS A 16 2.23 -4.83 9.03
N GLU A 17 2.13 -5.94 8.28
CA GLU A 17 3.07 -6.23 7.19
C GLU A 17 2.95 -5.24 6.03
N ALA A 18 1.72 -4.84 5.66
CA ALA A 18 1.51 -3.81 4.65
C ALA A 18 2.10 -2.45 5.10
N MET A 19 1.97 -2.09 6.39
CA MET A 19 2.55 -0.86 6.93
C MET A 19 4.08 -0.89 6.90
N LYS A 20 4.70 -2.02 7.29
CA LYS A 20 6.16 -2.19 7.16
C LYS A 20 6.62 -2.03 5.72
N ASN A 21 5.88 -2.59 4.76
CA ASN A 21 6.21 -2.45 3.35
C ASN A 21 6.17 -0.98 2.91
N LEU A 22 5.13 -0.24 3.29
CA LEU A 22 5.02 1.19 2.98
C LEU A 22 6.18 2.00 3.55
N VAL A 23 6.49 1.82 4.84
CA VAL A 23 7.57 2.57 5.51
C VAL A 23 8.94 2.30 4.86
N LYS A 24 9.21 1.06 4.44
CA LYS A 24 10.43 0.72 3.71
C LYS A 24 10.53 1.49 2.38
N HIS A 25 9.42 1.67 1.68
CA HIS A 25 9.38 2.39 0.40
C HIS A 25 9.48 3.91 0.58
N TYR A 26 8.87 4.48 1.62
CA TYR A 26 9.12 5.88 1.99
C TYR A 26 10.59 6.15 2.33
N LEU A 27 11.30 5.18 2.91
CA LEU A 27 12.73 5.33 3.15
C LEU A 27 13.53 5.41 1.85
N PHE A 28 13.13 4.71 0.77
CA PHE A 28 13.77 4.87 -0.54
C PHE A 28 13.56 6.27 -1.11
N GLU A 29 12.32 6.78 -1.08
CA GLU A 29 12.03 8.15 -1.53
C GLU A 29 12.80 9.19 -0.71
N ALA A 30 12.87 9.03 0.62
CA ALA A 30 13.62 9.91 1.49
C ALA A 30 15.12 9.90 1.17
N LYS A 31 15.69 8.73 0.85
CA LYS A 31 17.09 8.62 0.41
C LYS A 31 17.32 9.31 -0.93
N TRP A 32 16.45 9.08 -1.92
CA TRP A 32 16.55 9.74 -3.22
C TRP A 32 16.51 11.25 -3.08
N CYS A 33 15.58 11.77 -2.29
CA CYS A 33 15.47 13.19 -1.98
C CYS A 33 16.74 13.72 -1.28
N HIS A 34 17.22 13.05 -0.24
CA HIS A 34 18.42 13.45 0.50
C HIS A 34 19.69 13.47 -0.36
N GLN A 35 19.81 12.51 -1.29
CA GLN A 35 20.98 12.38 -2.16
C GLN A 35 20.87 13.20 -3.45
N ASN A 36 19.77 13.93 -3.67
CA ASN A 36 19.43 14.55 -4.96
C ASN A 36 19.52 13.57 -6.13
N TYR A 37 19.19 12.30 -5.88
CA TYR A 37 19.20 11.26 -6.90
C TYR A 37 17.86 11.26 -7.63
N VAL A 38 17.91 11.33 -8.96
CA VAL A 38 16.74 11.24 -9.83
C VAL A 38 16.69 9.82 -10.41
N PRO A 39 15.76 8.97 -9.96
CA PRO A 39 15.61 7.61 -10.50
C PRO A 39 15.12 7.64 -11.95
N THR A 40 15.35 6.53 -12.67
CA THR A 40 14.63 6.28 -13.93
C THR A 40 13.13 6.10 -13.68
N VAL A 41 12.30 6.25 -14.72
CA VAL A 41 10.84 6.09 -14.58
C VAL A 41 10.49 4.70 -14.05
N ASP A 42 11.16 3.65 -14.50
CA ASP A 42 10.87 2.29 -14.06
C ASP A 42 11.27 2.05 -12.60
N GLU A 43 12.43 2.54 -12.18
CA GLU A 43 12.87 2.48 -10.77
C GLU A 43 11.96 3.28 -9.86
N TYR A 44 11.58 4.50 -10.29
CA TYR A 44 10.62 5.34 -9.59
C TYR A 44 9.30 4.60 -9.42
N MET A 45 8.70 4.10 -10.51
CA MET A 45 7.38 3.48 -10.49
C MET A 45 7.35 2.21 -9.62
N ALA A 46 8.44 1.45 -9.52
CA ALA A 46 8.51 0.32 -8.61
C ALA A 46 8.30 0.71 -7.14
N VAL A 47 8.79 1.90 -6.73
CA VAL A 47 8.63 2.43 -5.37
C VAL A 47 7.32 3.22 -5.23
N ALA A 48 7.06 4.09 -6.20
CA ALA A 48 5.97 5.05 -6.25
C ALA A 48 4.58 4.39 -6.15
N LEU A 49 4.43 3.19 -6.74
CA LEU A 49 3.18 2.43 -6.64
C LEU A 49 2.88 1.99 -5.21
N VAL A 50 3.90 1.65 -4.42
CA VAL A 50 3.73 1.28 -3.01
C VAL A 50 3.47 2.52 -2.16
N THR A 51 4.22 3.60 -2.39
CA THR A 51 4.12 4.86 -1.63
C THR A 51 2.87 5.68 -1.96
N SER A 52 2.15 5.34 -3.04
CA SER A 52 0.80 5.83 -3.34
C SER A 52 -0.23 5.54 -2.24
N ALA A 53 0.11 4.70 -1.25
CA ALA A 53 -0.72 4.27 -0.14
C ALA A 53 -1.99 3.47 -0.50
N CYS A 54 -2.32 3.28 -1.78
CA CYS A 54 -3.46 2.45 -2.17
C CYS A 54 -3.40 1.01 -1.61
N PRO A 55 -2.26 0.28 -1.64
CA PRO A 55 -2.20 -1.08 -1.09
C PRO A 55 -2.46 -1.15 0.43
N ILE A 56 -1.90 -0.21 1.20
CA ILE A 56 -2.13 -0.18 2.66
C ILE A 56 -3.56 0.20 2.97
N LEU A 57 -4.15 1.16 2.26
CA LEU A 57 -5.53 1.60 2.47
C LEU A 57 -6.51 0.48 2.19
N SER A 58 -6.30 -0.29 1.11
CA SER A 58 -7.10 -1.50 0.84
C SER A 58 -6.97 -2.52 1.97
N THR A 59 -5.75 -2.77 2.45
CA THR A 59 -5.49 -3.73 3.53
C THR A 59 -6.17 -3.31 4.84
N ILE A 60 -6.01 -2.06 5.27
CA ILE A 60 -6.62 -1.54 6.50
C ILE A 60 -8.15 -1.54 6.38
N SER A 61 -8.69 -1.20 5.21
CA SER A 61 -10.14 -1.26 4.97
C SER A 61 -10.68 -2.67 5.20
N PHE A 62 -9.98 -3.70 4.70
CA PHE A 62 -10.38 -5.10 4.86
C PHE A 62 -10.38 -5.58 6.32
N VAL A 63 -9.54 -5.00 7.18
CA VAL A 63 -9.53 -5.32 8.61
C VAL A 63 -10.90 -5.06 9.25
N GLY A 64 -11.48 -3.89 8.96
CA GLY A 64 -12.75 -3.43 9.55
C GLY A 64 -14.01 -4.00 8.89
N MET A 65 -13.90 -4.65 7.73
CA MET A 65 -15.05 -5.23 7.03
C MET A 65 -15.61 -6.46 7.76
N GLY A 66 -16.87 -6.81 7.48
CA GLY A 66 -17.58 -7.94 8.09
C GLY A 66 -17.04 -9.32 7.68
N ASP A 67 -17.93 -10.31 7.65
CA ASP A 67 -17.57 -11.71 7.36
C ASP A 67 -17.30 -11.98 5.87
N ILE A 68 -17.59 -11.01 4.99
CA ILE A 68 -17.25 -11.09 3.56
C ILE A 68 -15.74 -11.17 3.31
N VAL A 69 -14.93 -10.62 4.22
CA VAL A 69 -13.47 -10.65 4.11
C VAL A 69 -12.93 -11.91 4.78
N THR A 70 -12.20 -12.70 4.01
CA THR A 70 -11.54 -13.92 4.45
C THR A 70 -10.03 -13.80 4.37
N LYS A 71 -9.30 -14.85 4.76
CA LYS A 71 -7.83 -14.89 4.64
C LYS A 71 -7.39 -14.77 3.18
N GLU A 72 -8.12 -15.43 2.28
CA GLU A 72 -7.90 -15.40 0.83
C GLU A 72 -8.05 -13.98 0.26
N SER A 73 -8.90 -13.14 0.86
CA SER A 73 -9.02 -11.72 0.47
C SER A 73 -7.71 -10.96 0.71
N PHE A 74 -7.02 -11.23 1.83
CA PHE A 74 -5.72 -10.64 2.13
C PHE A 74 -4.61 -11.23 1.26
N GLU A 75 -4.58 -12.54 1.06
CA GLU A 75 -3.61 -13.19 0.16
C GLU A 75 -3.76 -12.67 -1.27
N TRP A 76 -4.98 -12.48 -1.74
CA TRP A 76 -5.27 -11.82 -3.02
C TRP A 76 -4.73 -10.38 -3.05
N LEU A 77 -4.96 -9.56 -2.03
CA LEU A 77 -4.37 -8.21 -1.96
C LEU A 77 -2.84 -8.23 -2.03
N PHE A 78 -2.19 -9.15 -1.31
CA PHE A 78 -0.74 -9.27 -1.25
C PHE A 78 -0.13 -9.84 -2.54
N SER A 79 -0.94 -10.49 -3.39
CA SER A 79 -0.53 -10.87 -4.75
C SER A 79 -0.39 -9.68 -5.71
N ASN A 80 -0.65 -8.46 -5.24
CA ASN A 80 -0.61 -7.21 -6.01
C ASN A 80 -1.58 -7.25 -7.21
N PRO A 81 -2.90 -7.33 -6.97
CA PRO A 81 -3.87 -7.52 -8.02
C PRO A 81 -3.92 -6.30 -8.95
N ARG A 82 -4.26 -6.56 -10.22
CA ARG A 82 -4.28 -5.53 -11.29
C ARG A 82 -5.09 -4.29 -10.92
N SER A 83 -6.21 -4.46 -10.21
CA SER A 83 -7.05 -3.34 -9.76
C SER A 83 -6.36 -2.42 -8.77
N VAL A 84 -5.67 -2.97 -7.77
CA VAL A 84 -4.89 -2.19 -6.78
C VAL A 84 -3.71 -1.52 -7.46
N ARG A 85 -3.01 -2.23 -8.35
CA ARG A 85 -1.89 -1.66 -9.11
C ARG A 85 -2.32 -0.50 -10.01
N ALA A 86 -3.44 -0.64 -10.73
CA ALA A 86 -3.98 0.43 -11.56
C ALA A 86 -4.42 1.64 -10.73
N SER A 87 -5.10 1.40 -9.61
CA SER A 87 -5.50 2.47 -8.67
C SER A 87 -4.30 3.21 -8.11
N SER A 88 -3.24 2.46 -7.75
CA SER A 88 -1.97 3.01 -7.26
C SER A 88 -1.30 3.92 -8.31
N ALA A 89 -1.30 3.50 -9.58
CA ALA A 89 -0.72 4.28 -10.67
C ALA A 89 -1.50 5.59 -10.89
N VAL A 90 -2.83 5.52 -10.95
CA VAL A 90 -3.68 6.71 -11.08
C VAL A 90 -3.46 7.66 -9.90
N ASN A 91 -3.51 7.16 -8.67
CA ASN A 91 -3.33 7.98 -7.48
C ASN A 91 -1.95 8.65 -7.45
N ARG A 92 -0.89 7.89 -7.76
CA ARG A 92 0.48 8.41 -7.77
C ARG A 92 0.66 9.52 -8.80
N LEU A 93 0.28 9.25 -10.05
CA LEU A 93 0.45 10.20 -11.15
C LEU A 93 -0.39 11.47 -10.94
N MET A 94 -1.63 11.33 -10.49
CA MET A 94 -2.47 12.48 -10.17
C MET A 94 -1.86 13.33 -9.05
N ASN A 95 -1.38 12.70 -7.97
CA ASN A 95 -0.73 13.45 -6.90
C ASN A 95 0.52 14.17 -7.38
N ASP A 96 1.35 13.52 -8.20
CA ASP A 96 2.58 14.12 -8.73
C ASP A 96 2.27 15.36 -9.57
N ILE A 97 1.34 15.24 -10.53
CA ILE A 97 0.89 16.36 -11.37
C ILE A 97 0.37 17.52 -10.52
N MET A 98 -0.50 17.24 -9.54
CA MET A 98 -1.11 18.27 -8.71
C MET A 98 -0.12 18.95 -7.76
N SER A 99 0.94 18.25 -7.35
CA SER A 99 1.97 18.77 -6.46
C SER A 99 3.12 19.49 -7.17
N HIS A 100 3.21 19.32 -8.50
CA HIS A 100 4.22 19.98 -9.32
C HIS A 100 3.90 21.47 -9.47
N LYS A 101 4.92 22.32 -9.37
CA LYS A 101 4.82 23.77 -9.54
C LYS A 101 5.21 24.20 -10.94
#